data_AF-A0A7C7M703-F1
#
_entry.id   AF-A0A7C7M703-F1
#
_cell.length_a   1.000
_cell.length_b   1.000
_cell.length_c   1.000
_cell.angle_alpha   90.00
_cell.angle_beta   90.00
_cell.angle_gamma   90.00
#
_symmetry.space_group_name_H-M   'P 1'
#
loop_
_entity.id
_entity.type
_entity.pdbx_description
1 polymer ?
#
loop_
_entity_poly.entity_id
_entity_poly.type
_entity_poly.pdbx_seq_one_letter_code
_entity_poly.pdbx_strand_id
1 'polypeptide(L)'
;MSHPIVRVQIENSIYDRLVSTSVEYAVISLPYTINRMDLRDPISRITNIAKGKISEKLFIHFCHVNDIPIQTKKCQTPYFEPDKRDFILGRDEWDIKNNFIKHDTPVLRSQDYLDLPALIPFRGDWDQWAKKNEYLH
;
A
#
# COMPACT_ATOMS: atom_id res chain seq x y z
N MET A 1 14.67 -0.45 21.54
CA MET A 1 13.30 0.09 21.74
C MET A 1 12.32 -1.05 21.52
N SER A 2 11.18 -1.07 22.21
CA SER A 2 10.10 -2.01 21.88
C SER A 2 9.38 -1.48 20.64
N HIS A 3 9.25 -2.31 19.59
CA HIS A 3 8.47 -2.00 18.39
C HIS A 3 7.13 -2.74 18.49
N PRO A 4 6.08 -2.11 19.05
CA PRO A 4 4.80 -2.77 19.22
C PRO A 4 4.16 -3.06 17.87
N ILE A 5 3.76 -4.32 17.64
CA ILE A 5 2.98 -4.70 16.47
C ILE A 5 1.50 -4.48 16.80
N VAL A 6 0.83 -3.65 16.01
CA VAL A 6 -0.62 -3.53 16.05
C VAL A 6 -1.23 -4.63 15.20
N ARG A 7 -1.91 -5.57 15.85
CA ARG A 7 -2.67 -6.62 15.16
C ARG A 7 -4.12 -6.19 15.02
N VAL A 8 -4.56 -6.09 13.78
CA VAL A 8 -5.95 -5.71 13.46
C VAL A 8 -6.69 -6.97 13.03
N GLN A 9 -7.76 -7.30 13.75
CA GLN A 9 -8.74 -8.28 13.29
C GLN A 9 -9.90 -7.55 12.62
N ILE A 10 -10.34 -8.11 11.50
CA ILE A 10 -11.41 -7.58 10.65
C ILE A 10 -12.43 -8.71 10.47
N GLU A 11 -13.71 -8.35 10.51
CA GLU A 11 -14.78 -9.30 10.22
C GLU A 11 -14.68 -9.84 8.79
N ASN A 12 -14.86 -11.15 8.61
CA ASN A 12 -14.74 -11.81 7.31
C ASN A 12 -15.62 -11.17 6.24
N SER A 13 -16.86 -10.79 6.58
CA SER A 13 -17.80 -10.14 5.65
C SER A 13 -17.26 -8.81 5.12
N ILE A 14 -16.58 -8.03 5.97
CA ILE A 14 -15.94 -6.78 5.60
C ILE A 14 -14.72 -7.09 4.73
N TYR A 15 -13.88 -8.05 5.14
CA TYR A 15 -12.68 -8.45 4.39
C TYR A 15 -13.04 -8.87 2.96
N ASP A 16 -14.03 -9.75 2.81
CA ASP A 16 -14.48 -10.28 1.51
C ASP A 16 -14.98 -9.14 0.60
N ARG A 17 -15.70 -8.17 1.16
CA ARG A 17 -16.14 -6.97 0.42
C ARG A 17 -14.96 -6.10 -0.02
N LEU A 18 -13.98 -5.89 0.86
CA LEU A 18 -12.78 -5.11 0.52
C LEU A 18 -11.96 -5.81 -0.57
N VAL A 19 -11.83 -7.14 -0.51
CA VAL A 19 -11.18 -7.96 -1.54
C VAL A 19 -11.92 -7.83 -2.87
N SER A 20 -13.23 -8.08 -2.88
CA SER A 20 -14.04 -8.03 -4.10
C SER A 20 -13.92 -6.69 -4.83
N THR A 21 -14.13 -5.58 -4.11
CA THR A 21 -14.02 -4.23 -4.68
C THR A 21 -12.59 -3.83 -5.09
N SER A 22 -11.56 -4.48 -4.54
CA SER A 22 -10.17 -4.27 -4.95
C SER A 22 -9.83 -5.02 -6.23
N VAL A 23 -10.35 -6.24 -6.38
CA VAL A 23 -10.21 -7.03 -7.61
C VAL A 23 -10.97 -6.37 -8.76
N GLU A 24 -12.18 -5.89 -8.51
CA GLU A 24 -12.96 -5.13 -9.50
C GLU A 24 -12.18 -3.91 -10.01
N TYR A 25 -11.62 -3.10 -9.09
CA TYR A 25 -10.77 -1.97 -9.46
C TYR A 25 -9.55 -2.41 -10.28
N ALA A 26 -8.88 -3.51 -9.91
CA ALA A 26 -7.71 -4.02 -10.61
C ALA A 26 -8.03 -4.43 -12.06
N VAL A 27 -9.20 -5.03 -12.29
CA VAL A 27 -9.67 -5.40 -13.64
C VAL A 27 -9.98 -4.15 -14.47
N ILE A 28 -10.70 -3.17 -13.90
CA ILE A 28 -11.10 -1.94 -14.61
C ILE A 28 -9.88 -1.06 -14.94
N SER A 29 -8.90 -0.98 -14.05
CA SER A 29 -7.68 -0.15 -14.23
C SER A 29 -6.65 -0.79 -15.17
N LEU A 30 -6.77 -2.07 -15.48
CA LEU A 30 -5.79 -2.80 -16.29
C LEU A 30 -5.45 -2.11 -17.64
N PRO A 31 -6.42 -1.65 -18.45
CA PRO A 31 -6.13 -1.00 -19.73
C PRO A 31 -5.32 0.30 -19.62
N TYR A 32 -5.33 0.95 -18.46
CA TYR A 32 -4.67 2.23 -18.19
C TYR A 32 -3.32 2.05 -17.48
N THR A 33 -3.10 0.89 -16.86
CA THR A 33 -1.85 0.56 -16.15
C THR A 33 -0.88 -0.27 -17.00
N ILE A 34 -1.29 -0.67 -18.21
CA ILE A 34 -0.46 -1.39 -19.19
C ILE A 34 0.19 -0.38 -20.13
N ASN A 35 1.52 -0.43 -20.20
CA ASN A 35 2.23 0.17 -21.32
C ASN A 35 1.92 -0.72 -22.55
N ARG A 36 1.26 -0.16 -23.57
CA ARG A 36 0.57 -0.87 -24.68
C ARG A 36 1.42 -1.87 -25.51
N MET A 37 2.69 -2.09 -25.16
CA MET A 37 3.65 -2.87 -25.96
C MET A 37 4.04 -4.26 -25.39
N ASP A 38 3.67 -4.67 -24.17
CA ASP A 38 4.07 -6.02 -23.69
C ASP A 38 3.15 -6.60 -22.60
N LEU A 39 1.99 -7.11 -23.01
CA LEU A 39 0.98 -7.79 -22.18
C LEU A 39 1.38 -9.24 -21.89
N ARG A 40 2.53 -9.48 -21.26
CA ARG A 40 3.01 -10.86 -21.01
C ARG A 40 2.28 -11.58 -19.89
N ASP A 41 1.83 -10.85 -18.87
CA ASP A 41 1.17 -11.45 -17.70
C ASP A 41 0.08 -10.54 -17.09
N PRO A 42 -1.12 -10.52 -17.70
CA PRO A 42 -2.25 -9.74 -17.21
C PRO A 42 -2.69 -10.17 -15.80
N ILE A 43 -2.59 -11.46 -15.48
CA ILE A 43 -3.07 -12.01 -14.20
C ILE A 43 -2.18 -11.57 -13.05
N SER A 44 -0.86 -11.63 -13.21
CA SER A 44 0.07 -11.10 -12.21
C SER A 44 -0.10 -9.59 -12.01
N ARG A 45 -0.35 -8.84 -13.09
CA ARG A 45 -0.62 -7.40 -12.99
C ARG A 45 -1.90 -7.11 -12.20
N ILE A 46 -3.02 -7.75 -12.54
CA ILE A 46 -4.28 -7.65 -11.78
C ILE A 46 -4.03 -8.00 -10.31
N THR A 47 -3.32 -9.10 -10.06
CA THR A 47 -3.01 -9.58 -8.71
C THR A 47 -2.22 -8.53 -7.91
N ASN A 48 -1.22 -7.88 -8.52
CA ASN A 48 -0.42 -6.86 -7.85
C ASN A 48 -1.22 -5.58 -7.55
N ILE A 49 -2.05 -5.13 -8.49
CA ILE A 49 -2.94 -3.97 -8.28
C ILE A 49 -3.95 -4.28 -7.17
N ALA A 50 -4.61 -5.44 -7.23
CA ALA A 50 -5.59 -5.86 -6.24
C ALA A 50 -4.98 -5.90 -4.83
N LYS A 51 -3.77 -6.45 -4.67
CA LYS A 51 -3.06 -6.48 -3.37
C LYS A 51 -2.77 -5.09 -2.81
N GLY A 52 -2.34 -4.15 -3.66
CA GLY A 52 -2.16 -2.76 -3.27
C GLY A 52 -3.45 -2.16 -2.73
N LYS A 53 -4.54 -2.27 -3.50
CA LYS A 53 -5.87 -1.77 -3.10
C LYS A 53 -6.44 -2.45 -1.86
N ILE A 54 -6.22 -3.76 -1.68
CA ILE A 54 -6.61 -4.47 -0.45
C ILE A 54 -5.92 -3.84 0.76
N SER A 55 -4.62 -3.59 0.67
CA SER A 55 -3.81 -3.03 1.76
C SER A 55 -4.27 -1.62 2.13
N GLU A 56 -4.50 -0.77 1.12
CA GLU A 56 -5.03 0.58 1.30
C GLU A 56 -6.42 0.57 1.94
N LYS A 57 -7.35 -0.24 1.41
CA LYS A 57 -8.71 -0.33 1.95
C LYS A 57 -8.74 -0.86 3.39
N LEU A 58 -7.91 -1.85 3.71
CA LEU A 58 -7.78 -2.38 5.07
C LEU A 58 -7.28 -1.31 6.03
N PHE A 59 -6.25 -0.57 5.63
CA PHE A 59 -5.70 0.53 6.44
C PHE A 59 -6.73 1.64 6.65
N ILE A 60 -7.41 2.08 5.59
CA ILE A 60 -8.46 3.10 5.69
C ILE A 60 -9.60 2.64 6.60
N HIS A 61 -10.02 1.37 6.48
CA HIS A 61 -11.04 0.81 7.36
C HIS A 61 -10.60 0.81 8.82
N PHE A 62 -9.36 0.38 9.09
CA PHE A 62 -8.77 0.44 10.43
C PHE A 62 -8.77 1.86 10.99
N CYS A 63 -8.29 2.84 10.21
CA CYS A 63 -8.28 4.24 10.63
C CYS A 63 -9.69 4.76 10.93
N HIS A 64 -10.68 4.40 10.12
CA HIS A 64 -12.06 4.80 10.31
C HIS A 64 -12.66 4.24 11.62
N VAL A 65 -12.44 2.95 11.90
CA VAL A 65 -12.96 2.29 13.12
C VAL A 65 -12.28 2.80 14.39
N ASN A 66 -11.07 3.35 14.28
CA ASN A 66 -10.28 3.85 15.41
C ASN A 66 -10.20 5.39 15.45
N ASP A 67 -11.06 6.10 14.72
CA ASP A 67 -11.12 7.57 14.67
C ASP A 67 -9.77 8.25 14.36
N ILE A 68 -8.93 7.60 13.54
CA ILE A 68 -7.65 8.17 13.09
C ILE A 68 -7.93 9.12 11.91
N PRO A 69 -7.59 10.41 12.01
CA PRO A 69 -8.04 11.44 11.08
C PRO A 69 -7.18 11.51 9.80
N ILE A 70 -7.22 10.46 8.98
CA ILE A 70 -6.56 10.45 7.68
C ILE A 70 -7.40 11.21 6.62
N GLN A 71 -6.73 11.89 5.70
CA GLN A 71 -7.36 12.54 4.54
C GLN A 71 -7.02 11.76 3.27
N THR A 72 -8.04 11.15 2.64
CA THR A 72 -7.89 10.38 1.39
C THR A 72 -8.49 11.09 0.19
N LYS A 73 -9.51 11.94 0.39
CA LYS A 73 -10.22 12.65 -0.70
C LYS A 73 -9.30 13.53 -1.56
N LYS A 74 -8.24 14.10 -0.96
CA LYS A 74 -7.24 14.94 -1.66
C LYS A 74 -6.11 14.14 -2.32
N CYS A 75 -6.16 12.82 -2.19
CA CYS A 75 -5.15 11.88 -2.67
C CYS A 75 -5.65 11.07 -3.86
N GLN A 76 -6.98 10.97 -4.05
CA GLN A 76 -7.58 10.27 -5.18
C GLN A 76 -7.17 10.94 -6.50
N THR A 77 -6.53 10.17 -7.37
CA THR A 77 -6.34 10.54 -8.77
C THR A 77 -7.23 9.68 -9.67
N PRO A 78 -7.60 10.17 -10.87
CA PRO A 78 -8.24 9.33 -11.86
C PRO A 78 -7.39 8.10 -12.19
N TYR A 79 -8.02 6.96 -12.51
CA TYR A 79 -7.34 5.68 -12.77
C TYR A 79 -6.29 5.70 -13.89
N PHE A 80 -6.24 6.76 -14.71
CA PHE A 80 -5.29 6.95 -15.80
C PHE A 80 -4.13 7.88 -15.43
N GLU A 81 -4.14 8.47 -14.25
CA GLU A 81 -3.05 9.31 -13.74
C GLU A 81 -2.24 8.55 -12.69
N PRO A 82 -0.93 8.86 -12.53
CA PRO A 82 -0.14 8.28 -11.46
C PRO A 82 -0.59 8.78 -10.09
N ASP A 83 -0.97 7.86 -9.20
CA ASP A 83 -1.15 8.17 -7.78
C ASP A 83 0.18 8.64 -7.16
N LYS A 84 0.12 9.74 -6.42
CA LYS A 84 1.31 10.33 -5.77
C LYS A 84 1.47 9.92 -4.31
N ARG A 85 0.36 9.59 -3.66
CA ARG A 85 0.21 9.32 -2.22
C ARG A 85 -1.14 8.64 -1.97
N ASP A 86 -1.26 7.86 -0.90
CA ASP A 86 -2.51 7.18 -0.54
C ASP A 86 -3.33 8.00 0.45
N PHE A 87 -2.68 8.63 1.42
CA PHE A 87 -3.35 9.46 2.42
C PHE A 87 -2.45 10.56 2.98
N ILE A 88 -3.08 11.53 3.64
CA ILE A 88 -2.41 12.56 4.44
C ILE A 88 -2.80 12.36 5.90
N LEU A 89 -1.83 12.37 6.81
CA LEU A 89 -2.05 12.38 8.25
C LEU A 89 -1.31 13.57 8.85
N GLY A 90 -2.05 14.49 9.48
CA GLY A 90 -1.49 15.75 9.93
C GLY A 90 -1.01 16.61 8.75
N ARG A 91 0.32 16.81 8.65
CA ARG A 91 0.97 17.57 7.57
C ARG A 91 1.75 16.70 6.59
N ASP A 92 1.79 15.39 6.83
CA ASP A 92 2.65 14.47 6.12
C ASP A 92 1.86 13.63 5.11
N GLU A 93 2.51 13.33 3.99
CA GLU A 93 1.99 12.43 2.96
C GLU A 93 2.51 11.03 3.17
N TRP A 94 1.63 10.05 2.97
CA TRP A 94 1.93 8.65 3.22
C TRP A 94 1.52 7.78 2.04
N ASP A 95 2.30 6.73 1.85
CA ASP A 95 2.08 5.70 0.85
C ASP A 95 2.12 4.33 1.55
N ILE A 96 1.21 3.45 1.17
CA ILE A 96 0.94 2.15 1.74
C ILE A 96 1.56 1.11 0.82
N LYS A 97 2.55 0.37 1.35
CA LYS A 97 3.20 -0.71 0.63
C LYS A 97 2.80 -2.07 1.17
N ASN A 98 2.65 -3.01 0.24
CA ASN A 98 2.53 -4.43 0.52
C ASN A 98 3.84 -5.10 0.07
N ASN A 99 4.55 -5.73 1.00
CA ASN A 99 5.89 -6.28 0.76
C ASN A 99 5.90 -7.74 0.25
N PHE A 100 4.74 -8.34 -0.03
CA PHE A 100 4.62 -9.69 -0.63
C PHE A 100 5.37 -10.80 0.13
N ILE A 101 5.51 -10.65 1.45
CA ILE A 101 6.34 -11.54 2.25
C ILE A 101 5.58 -12.83 2.51
N LYS A 102 6.23 -13.94 2.20
CA LYS A 102 5.81 -15.27 2.64
C LYS A 102 6.67 -15.63 3.84
N HIS A 103 6.03 -16.03 4.93
CA HIS A 103 6.71 -16.53 6.12
C HIS A 103 5.86 -17.65 6.72
N ASP A 104 6.51 -18.58 7.44
CA ASP A 104 5.85 -19.80 7.94
C ASP A 104 4.99 -19.57 9.18
N THR A 105 5.09 -18.39 9.79
CA THR A 105 4.31 -17.97 10.96
C THR A 105 3.09 -17.11 10.56
N PRO A 106 2.16 -16.78 11.49
CA PRO A 106 1.05 -15.86 11.16
C PRO A 106 1.47 -14.39 11.02
N VAL A 107 2.59 -13.99 11.64
CA VAL A 107 3.18 -12.63 11.58
C VAL A 107 4.71 -12.74 11.68
N LEU A 108 5.43 -11.74 11.15
CA LEU A 108 6.88 -11.62 11.37
C LEU A 108 7.18 -11.21 12.82
N ARG A 109 8.43 -11.39 13.25
CA ARG A 109 8.87 -10.82 14.54
C ARG A 109 8.96 -9.30 14.37
N SER A 110 8.72 -8.55 15.44
CA SER A 110 8.72 -7.08 15.41
C SER A 110 9.96 -6.46 14.75
N GLN A 111 11.13 -7.05 15.01
CA GLN A 111 12.39 -6.55 14.47
C GLN A 111 12.49 -6.75 12.96
N ASP A 112 12.01 -7.88 12.45
CA ASP A 112 12.09 -8.24 11.03
C ASP A 112 11.24 -7.30 10.15
N TYR A 113 10.26 -6.57 10.73
CA TYR A 113 9.49 -5.55 10.02
C TYR A 113 10.32 -4.32 9.65
N LEU A 114 11.40 -4.03 10.38
CA LEU A 114 12.27 -2.88 10.12
C LEU A 114 13.21 -3.14 8.94
N ASP A 115 13.49 -4.41 8.65
CA ASP A 115 14.36 -4.84 7.55
C ASP A 115 13.60 -4.93 6.21
N LEU A 116 12.30 -4.65 6.22
CA LEU A 116 11.49 -4.74 5.01
C LEU A 116 11.81 -3.60 4.05
N PRO A 117 11.82 -3.86 2.74
CA PRO A 117 12.05 -2.82 1.76
C PRO A 117 10.93 -1.78 1.84
N ALA A 118 11.23 -0.60 2.36
CA ALA A 118 10.37 0.57 2.20
C ALA A 118 10.68 1.20 0.83
N LEU A 119 9.71 1.17 -0.08
CA LEU A 119 9.78 1.98 -1.30
C LEU A 119 9.52 3.44 -0.89
N ILE A 120 10.57 4.21 -0.60
CA ILE A 120 10.45 5.66 -0.44
C ILE A 120 10.55 6.25 -1.87
N PRO A 121 9.51 6.92 -2.39
CA PRO A 121 9.60 7.56 -3.70
C PRO A 121 10.74 8.59 -3.69
N PHE A 122 11.45 8.72 -4.81
CA PHE A 122 12.45 9.78 -4.98
C PHE A 122 11.83 10.93 -5.74
N ARG A 123 11.42 11.99 -5.04
CA ARG A 123 10.82 13.18 -5.65
C ARG A 123 11.83 14.30 -5.93
N GLY A 124 13.11 14.03 -5.71
CA GLY A 124 14.25 14.91 -5.92
C GLY A 124 15.23 14.85 -4.76
N ASP A 125 16.32 15.61 -4.86
CA ASP A 125 17.44 15.58 -3.88
C ASP A 125 17.03 16.01 -2.46
N TRP A 126 15.85 16.61 -2.31
CA TRP A 126 15.26 17.03 -1.04
C TRP A 126 14.45 15.92 -0.34
N ASP A 127 14.23 14.78 -1.00
CA ASP A 127 13.44 13.65 -0.50
C ASP A 127 14.26 12.78 0.47
N GLN A 128 13.58 12.12 1.41
CA GLN A 128 14.18 11.18 2.37
C GLN A 128 14.91 10.02 1.66
N TRP A 129 14.44 9.61 0.46
CA TRP A 129 15.12 8.59 -0.34
C TRP A 129 16.49 9.04 -0.88
N ALA A 130 16.73 10.35 -1.05
CA ALA A 130 18.03 10.86 -1.46
C ALA A 130 19.15 10.44 -0.48
N LYS A 131 18.77 10.22 0.79
CA LYS A 131 19.68 9.86 1.90
C LYS A 131 19.81 8.35 2.14
N LYS A 132 19.22 7.51 1.28
CA LYS A 132 19.20 6.03 1.47
C LYS A 132 20.58 5.38 1.53
N ASN A 133 21.59 6.01 0.93
CA ASN A 133 22.98 5.54 0.94
C ASN A 133 23.82 6.21 2.04
N GLU A 134 23.28 7.22 2.74
CA GLU A 134 23.99 7.95 3.80
C GLU A 134 23.83 7.29 5.16
N TYR A 135 22.76 6.51 5.34
CA TYR A 135 22.54 5.69 6.53
C TYR A 135 22.74 4.22 6.17
N LEU A 136 24.00 3.78 6.16
CA LEU A 136 24.37 2.36 6.17
C LEU A 136 24.07 1.77 7.55
N HIS A 137 22.86 1.23 7.74
CA HIS A 137 22.53 0.30 8.83
C HIS A 137 21.69 -0.84 8.29
#